data_AF-A0A447Y2H5-F1
#
_entry.id   AF-A0A447Y2H5-F1
#
_cell.length_a   1.000
_cell.length_b   1.000
_cell.length_c   1.000
_cell.angle_alpha   90.00
_cell.angle_beta   90.00
_cell.angle_gamma   90.00
#
_symmetry.space_group_name_H-M   'P 1'
#
loop_
_entity.id
_entity.type
_entity.pdbx_description
1 polymer ?
#
loop_
_entity_poly.entity_id
_entity_poly.type
_entity_poly.pdbx_seq_one_letter_code
_entity_poly.pdbx_strand_id
1 'polypeptide(L)'
;MQQEANVMKTKTSTKRHNLTRIAMYCSIMYSGATIGAESVEYDPTFLMGGNASSIDVSRYSDGNPTLPGVYDVSIYVNEQPVANLEIPFIAIPDKKNAQACITLKNLLQLHIKTPPADEENTILLPRDETLGNCLDLSLAIPKSSVNYDPSEQRLDINVPQAWVMKNYQNYVDPSLWGKWH
;
A
#
# COMPACT_ATOMS: atom_id res chain seq x y z
N MET A 1 92.90 -29.88 -3.24
CA MET A 1 92.22 -31.12 -2.83
C MET A 1 91.14 -30.75 -1.82
N GLN A 2 89.91 -31.27 -2.03
CA GLN A 2 88.86 -31.53 -1.02
C GLN A 2 88.31 -30.29 -0.26
N GLN A 3 87.03 -30.17 0.08
CA GLN A 3 85.84 -30.99 -0.08
C GLN A 3 84.63 -30.06 0.19
N GLU A 4 83.46 -30.46 -0.30
CA GLU A 4 82.18 -29.81 -0.02
C GLU A 4 81.80 -29.84 1.47
N ALA A 5 81.08 -28.82 1.93
CA ALA A 5 80.22 -28.92 3.11
C ALA A 5 78.98 -28.03 2.98
N ASN A 6 77.86 -28.59 3.43
CA ASN A 6 76.48 -28.20 3.20
C ASN A 6 76.03 -26.89 3.88
N VAL A 7 75.24 -26.14 3.11
CA VAL A 7 73.94 -25.50 3.44
C VAL A 7 73.61 -25.24 4.92
N MET A 8 73.40 -23.95 5.24
CA MET A 8 72.23 -23.52 6.03
C MET A 8 71.81 -22.10 5.64
N LYS A 9 70.84 -21.97 4.73
CA LYS A 9 70.17 -20.69 4.44
C LYS A 9 69.12 -20.45 5.53
N THR A 10 69.30 -19.39 6.31
CA THR A 10 68.31 -18.88 7.27
C THR A 10 67.06 -18.41 6.51
N LYS A 11 65.93 -19.10 6.71
CA LYS A 11 64.62 -18.63 6.24
C LYS A 11 64.14 -17.50 7.15
N THR A 12 64.28 -16.25 6.72
CA THR A 12 63.51 -15.14 7.28
C THR A 12 62.04 -15.30 6.86
N SER A 13 61.18 -15.53 7.85
CA SER A 13 59.75 -15.81 7.71
C SER A 13 58.97 -14.55 7.38
N THR A 14 58.65 -14.34 6.11
CA THR A 14 57.71 -13.31 5.64
C THR A 14 56.26 -13.81 5.83
N LYS A 15 55.74 -13.79 7.07
CA LYS A 15 54.35 -14.20 7.36
C LYS A 15 53.59 -13.11 8.12
N ARG A 16 53.48 -11.91 7.53
CA ARG A 16 52.71 -10.78 8.11
C ARG A 16 51.53 -10.29 7.26
N HIS A 17 51.37 -10.75 6.01
CA HIS A 17 50.35 -10.21 5.08
C HIS A 17 49.05 -11.03 4.97
N ASN A 18 49.04 -12.31 5.38
CA ASN A 18 47.82 -13.14 5.31
C ASN A 18 46.92 -13.00 6.55
N LEU A 19 47.51 -12.63 7.70
CA LEU A 19 46.77 -12.37 8.94
C LEU A 19 46.00 -11.05 8.90
N THR A 20 46.55 -10.02 8.25
CA THR A 20 45.89 -8.71 8.09
C THR A 20 44.66 -8.77 7.19
N ARG A 21 44.68 -9.64 6.16
CA ARG A 21 43.53 -9.83 5.26
C ARG A 21 42.35 -10.55 5.93
N ILE A 22 42.62 -11.52 6.80
CA ILE A 22 41.57 -12.27 7.53
C ILE A 22 40.95 -11.38 8.63
N ALA A 23 41.76 -10.58 9.32
CA ALA A 23 41.28 -9.68 10.36
C ALA A 23 40.31 -8.61 9.81
N MET A 24 40.52 -8.15 8.57
CA MET A 24 39.68 -7.16 7.89
C MET A 24 38.29 -7.72 7.52
N TYR A 25 38.19 -9.00 7.17
CA TYR A 25 36.91 -9.65 6.92
C TYR A 25 36.10 -9.90 8.21
N CYS A 26 36.77 -10.21 9.32
CA CYS A 26 36.11 -10.37 10.62
C CYS A 26 35.53 -9.05 11.17
N SER A 27 36.09 -7.89 10.80
CA SER A 27 35.58 -6.60 11.27
C SER A 27 34.25 -6.21 10.61
N ILE A 28 34.02 -6.65 9.36
CA ILE A 28 32.75 -6.43 8.64
C ILE A 28 31.64 -7.33 9.21
N MET A 29 31.98 -8.55 9.66
CA MET A 29 31.02 -9.49 10.27
C MET A 29 30.64 -9.15 11.72
N TYR A 30 31.37 -8.29 12.42
CA TYR A 30 31.06 -7.87 13.81
C TYR A 30 30.21 -6.59 13.86
N SER A 31 29.94 -5.94 12.73
CA SER A 31 28.99 -4.83 12.69
C SER A 31 27.58 -5.40 12.58
N GLY A 32 27.06 -5.94 13.67
CA GLY A 32 25.63 -6.22 13.78
C GLY A 32 24.90 -4.88 13.74
N ALA A 33 24.28 -4.55 12.62
CA ALA A 33 23.33 -3.44 12.58
C ALA A 33 22.20 -3.80 13.54
N THR A 34 22.14 -3.14 14.70
CA THR A 34 20.97 -3.23 15.57
C THR A 34 19.87 -2.45 14.88
N ILE A 35 19.02 -3.14 14.13
CA ILE A 35 17.75 -2.60 13.66
C ILE A 35 16.88 -2.49 14.92
N GLY A 36 16.94 -1.35 15.59
CA GLY A 36 15.97 -1.01 16.63
C GLY A 36 14.63 -0.76 15.94
N ALA A 37 13.61 -1.52 16.30
CA ALA A 37 12.24 -1.17 15.94
C ALA A 37 11.89 0.10 16.72
N GLU A 38 11.91 1.24 16.05
CA GLU A 38 11.41 2.50 16.61
C GLU A 38 9.88 2.42 16.66
N SER A 39 9.32 2.18 17.85
CA SER A 39 7.89 2.22 18.08
C SER A 39 7.46 3.66 18.34
N VAL A 40 6.60 4.20 17.49
CA VAL A 40 6.00 5.53 17.69
C VAL A 40 4.81 5.38 18.63
N GLU A 41 4.70 6.23 19.65
CA GLU A 41 3.55 6.26 20.56
C GLU A 41 2.90 7.65 20.50
N TYR A 42 1.57 7.68 20.43
CA TYR A 42 0.78 8.91 20.36
C TYR A 42 0.03 9.12 21.67
N ASP A 43 0.09 10.33 22.21
CA ASP A 43 -0.65 10.69 23.42
C ASP A 43 -2.10 11.08 23.07
N PRO A 44 -3.12 10.35 23.55
CA PRO A 44 -4.53 10.64 23.23
C PRO A 44 -5.02 11.96 23.81
N THR A 45 -4.31 12.57 24.78
CA THR A 45 -4.71 13.86 25.38
C THR A 45 -4.65 15.04 24.41
N PHE A 46 -3.92 14.90 23.29
CA PHE A 46 -3.92 15.90 22.23
C PHE A 46 -5.18 15.89 21.37
N LEU A 47 -6.03 14.86 21.46
CA LEU A 47 -7.28 14.80 20.73
C LEU A 47 -8.34 15.70 21.38
N MET A 48 -8.99 16.53 20.57
CA MET A 48 -10.07 17.42 20.99
C MET A 48 -11.42 16.95 20.41
N GLY A 49 -12.51 17.27 21.10
CA GLY A 49 -13.87 16.97 20.66
C GLY A 49 -14.58 15.87 21.46
N GLY A 50 -15.91 15.79 21.32
CA GLY A 50 -16.77 14.96 22.18
C GLY A 50 -16.49 13.45 22.15
N ASN A 51 -15.80 12.97 21.11
CA ASN A 51 -15.47 11.54 20.94
C ASN A 51 -13.98 11.23 21.16
N ALA A 52 -13.16 12.21 21.55
CA ALA A 52 -11.71 12.04 21.71
C ALA A 52 -11.35 10.86 22.63
N SER A 53 -12.11 10.67 23.72
CA SER A 53 -11.89 9.60 24.71
C SER A 53 -12.19 8.19 24.20
N SER A 54 -12.84 8.06 23.04
CA SER A 54 -13.22 6.76 22.44
C SER A 54 -12.31 6.32 21.30
N ILE A 55 -11.37 7.16 20.87
CA ILE A 55 -10.41 6.83 19.82
C ILE A 55 -9.24 6.05 20.40
N ASP A 56 -8.98 4.88 19.81
CA ASP A 56 -7.75 4.13 20.03
C ASP A 56 -6.63 4.71 19.15
N VAL A 57 -5.76 5.52 19.73
CA VAL A 57 -4.62 6.15 19.01
C VAL A 57 -3.47 5.20 18.74
N SER A 58 -3.39 4.06 19.42
CA SER A 58 -2.29 3.09 19.24
C SER A 58 -2.22 2.53 17.82
N ARG A 59 -3.35 2.55 17.10
CA ARG A 59 -3.42 2.12 15.70
C ARG A 59 -2.58 2.99 14.74
N TYR A 60 -2.28 4.22 15.12
CA TYR A 60 -1.49 5.14 14.30
C TYR A 60 0.03 4.94 14.47
N SER A 61 0.44 4.16 15.46
CA SER A 61 1.84 3.80 15.71
C SER A 61 2.50 3.08 14.53
N ASP A 62 1.71 2.34 13.75
CA ASP A 62 2.17 1.55 12.60
C ASP A 62 1.87 2.22 11.24
N GLY A 63 1.42 3.49 11.23
CA GLY A 63 1.08 4.23 10.00
C GLY A 63 -0.23 4.99 10.10
N ASN A 64 -0.85 5.32 8.96
CA ASN A 64 -2.13 6.04 8.92
C ASN A 64 -3.26 5.10 8.47
N PRO A 65 -3.83 4.27 9.37
CA PRO A 65 -4.86 3.34 8.97
C PRO A 65 -6.17 4.05 8.64
N THR A 66 -6.78 3.69 7.52
CA THR A 66 -8.10 4.19 7.14
C THR A 66 -9.18 3.52 8.00
N LEU A 67 -10.04 4.34 8.64
CA LEU A 67 -11.14 3.85 9.46
C LEU A 67 -12.38 3.54 8.62
N PRO A 68 -13.31 2.68 9.09
CA PRO A 68 -14.62 2.55 8.48
C PRO A 68 -15.40 3.87 8.59
N GLY A 69 -16.11 4.24 7.54
CA GLY A 69 -16.80 5.53 7.47
C GLY A 69 -17.28 5.83 6.05
N VAL A 70 -17.72 7.06 5.81
CA VAL A 70 -17.99 7.59 4.46
C VAL A 70 -17.02 8.73 4.23
N TYR A 71 -16.35 8.71 3.07
CA TYR A 71 -15.30 9.68 2.73
C TYR A 71 -15.61 10.30 1.37
N ASP A 72 -15.45 11.61 1.26
CA ASP A 72 -15.36 12.31 -0.02
C ASP A 72 -14.01 11.98 -0.65
N VAL A 73 -14.00 11.24 -1.75
CA VAL A 73 -12.75 10.80 -2.39
C VAL A 73 -12.65 11.29 -3.83
N SER A 74 -11.45 11.75 -4.20
CA SER A 74 -11.08 12.04 -5.58
C SER A 74 -10.65 10.74 -6.25
N ILE A 75 -11.42 10.28 -7.23
CA ILE A 75 -11.27 8.96 -7.84
C ILE A 75 -10.52 9.07 -9.16
N TYR A 76 -9.47 8.26 -9.28
CA TYR A 76 -8.67 8.10 -10.48
C TYR A 76 -8.84 6.70 -11.04
N VAL A 77 -9.07 6.58 -12.35
CA VAL A 77 -9.11 5.29 -13.05
C VAL A 77 -7.94 5.24 -14.02
N ASN A 78 -7.01 4.29 -13.83
CA ASN A 78 -5.78 4.19 -14.60
C ASN A 78 -5.05 5.55 -14.69
N GLU A 79 -4.83 6.19 -13.52
CA GLU A 79 -4.14 7.48 -13.34
C GLU A 79 -4.88 8.71 -13.93
N GLN A 80 -6.06 8.53 -14.53
CA GLN A 80 -6.87 9.64 -15.04
C GLN A 80 -7.91 10.05 -14.00
N PRO A 81 -8.07 11.36 -13.68
CA PRO A 81 -9.13 11.81 -12.79
C PRO A 81 -10.50 11.56 -13.44
N VAL A 82 -11.43 10.97 -12.69
CA VAL A 82 -12.77 10.61 -13.21
C VAL A 82 -13.89 11.33 -12.48
N ALA A 83 -13.89 11.30 -11.15
CA ALA A 83 -14.98 11.86 -10.35
C ALA A 83 -14.56 12.11 -8.90
N ASN A 84 -15.34 12.95 -8.21
CA ASN A 84 -15.31 13.06 -6.76
C ASN A 84 -16.62 12.49 -6.22
N LEU A 85 -16.56 11.46 -5.37
CA LEU A 85 -17.74 10.77 -4.85
C LEU A 85 -17.60 10.51 -3.34
N GLU A 86 -18.72 10.49 -2.63
CA GLU A 86 -18.81 9.90 -1.31
C GLU A 86 -18.73 8.36 -1.43
N ILE A 87 -17.69 7.76 -0.87
CA ILE A 87 -17.48 6.31 -0.89
C ILE A 87 -17.50 5.78 0.55
N PRO A 88 -18.34 4.78 0.86
CA PRO A 88 -18.26 4.06 2.11
C PRO A 88 -17.00 3.20 2.19
N PHE A 89 -16.28 3.26 3.31
CA PHE A 89 -15.18 2.37 3.64
C PHE A 89 -15.64 1.40 4.71
N ILE A 90 -15.42 0.10 4.49
CA ILE A 90 -15.88 -0.98 5.35
C ILE A 90 -14.71 -1.67 6.04
N ALA A 91 -14.93 -2.09 7.29
CA ALA A 91 -13.96 -2.93 7.98
C ALA A 91 -13.87 -4.29 7.29
N ILE A 92 -12.64 -4.77 7.08
CA ILE A 92 -12.38 -6.11 6.57
C ILE A 92 -11.71 -6.92 7.69
N PRO A 93 -12.18 -8.14 7.97
CA PRO A 93 -11.53 -9.01 8.96
C PRO A 93 -10.02 -9.11 8.71
N ASP A 94 -9.25 -9.07 9.79
CA ASP A 94 -7.79 -9.20 9.78
C ASP A 94 -7.02 -8.14 8.98
N LYS A 95 -7.67 -7.05 8.56
CA LYS A 95 -7.01 -5.88 7.95
C LYS A 95 -7.10 -4.65 8.85
N LYS A 96 -5.97 -3.96 9.02
CA LYS A 96 -5.89 -2.69 9.77
C LYS A 96 -6.60 -1.54 9.05
N ASN A 97 -6.60 -1.58 7.71
CA ASN A 97 -7.23 -0.59 6.84
C ASN A 97 -8.63 -1.05 6.44
N ALA A 98 -9.60 -0.14 6.57
CA ALA A 98 -10.87 -0.27 5.89
C ALA A 98 -10.68 -0.23 4.36
N GLN A 99 -11.57 -0.89 3.62
CA GLN A 99 -11.54 -0.92 2.16
C GLN A 99 -12.71 -0.13 1.58
N ALA A 100 -12.47 0.56 0.47
CA ALA A 100 -13.50 1.23 -0.29
C ALA A 100 -14.56 0.22 -0.77
N CYS A 101 -15.82 0.48 -0.46
CA CYS A 101 -16.96 -0.28 -0.95
C CYS A 101 -17.33 0.21 -2.35
N ILE A 102 -16.86 -0.51 -3.37
CA ILE A 102 -17.18 -0.22 -4.77
C ILE A 102 -18.37 -1.07 -5.19
N THR A 103 -19.46 -0.43 -5.60
CA THR A 103 -20.67 -1.11 -6.08
C THR A 103 -20.72 -1.14 -7.61
N LEU A 104 -21.64 -1.93 -8.18
CA LEU A 104 -21.89 -1.90 -9.63
C LEU A 104 -22.28 -0.50 -10.13
N LYS A 105 -23.02 0.28 -9.32
CA LYS A 105 -23.37 1.68 -9.65
C LYS A 105 -22.12 2.55 -9.73
N ASN A 106 -21.19 2.40 -8.79
CA ASN A 106 -19.92 3.13 -8.82
C ASN A 106 -19.13 2.77 -10.08
N LEU A 107 -19.05 1.48 -10.46
CA LEU A 107 -18.34 1.08 -11.68
C LEU A 107 -18.89 1.78 -12.93
N LEU A 108 -20.21 1.88 -13.07
CA LEU A 108 -20.86 2.59 -14.17
C LEU A 108 -20.53 4.10 -14.16
N GLN A 109 -20.59 4.76 -13.00
CA GLN A 109 -20.21 6.17 -12.84
C GLN A 109 -18.73 6.43 -13.14
N LEU A 110 -17.89 5.42 -12.97
CA LEU A 110 -16.46 5.46 -13.24
C LEU A 110 -16.10 4.99 -14.65
N HIS A 111 -17.08 4.70 -15.50
CA HIS A 111 -16.91 4.22 -16.88
C HIS A 111 -16.13 2.92 -16.98
N ILE A 112 -16.30 2.07 -15.98
CA ILE A 112 -15.80 0.70 -15.94
C ILE A 112 -16.98 -0.21 -16.27
N LYS A 113 -16.80 -1.10 -17.24
CA LYS A 113 -17.81 -2.09 -17.62
C LYS A 113 -18.15 -2.96 -16.41
N THR A 114 -19.42 -3.26 -16.23
CA THR A 114 -19.89 -4.16 -15.17
C THR A 114 -19.48 -5.60 -15.50
N PRO A 115 -18.78 -6.29 -14.58
CA PRO A 115 -18.47 -7.71 -14.75
C PRO A 115 -19.73 -8.58 -14.75
N PRO A 116 -19.67 -9.78 -15.34
CA PRO A 116 -20.74 -10.77 -15.23
C PRO A 116 -21.10 -10.96 -13.76
N ALA A 117 -22.40 -10.99 -13.47
CA ALA A 117 -22.98 -11.09 -12.14
C ALA A 117 -22.84 -12.50 -11.55
N ASP A 118 -21.62 -13.01 -11.45
CA ASP A 118 -21.31 -14.23 -10.72
C ASP A 118 -21.20 -13.84 -9.23
N GLU A 119 -22.36 -13.58 -8.65
CA GLU A 119 -22.54 -12.70 -7.49
C GLU A 119 -22.01 -13.26 -6.17
N GLU A 120 -21.77 -14.57 -6.00
CA GLU A 120 -21.43 -15.08 -4.66
C GLU A 120 -19.95 -14.87 -4.27
N ASN A 121 -19.02 -15.08 -5.21
CA ASN A 121 -17.58 -15.02 -4.91
C ASN A 121 -16.96 -13.63 -5.09
N THR A 122 -17.73 -12.67 -5.60
CA THR A 122 -17.24 -11.31 -5.90
C THR A 122 -17.71 -10.27 -4.88
N ILE A 123 -18.54 -10.65 -3.90
CA ILE A 123 -19.07 -9.75 -2.89
C ILE A 123 -18.14 -9.74 -1.67
N LEU A 124 -17.60 -8.55 -1.33
CA LEU A 124 -16.91 -8.30 -0.06
C LEU A 124 -17.89 -8.17 1.10
N LEU A 125 -19.02 -7.51 0.87
CA LEU A 125 -20.04 -7.30 1.87
C LEU A 125 -21.40 -7.13 1.21
N PRO A 126 -22.39 -8.00 1.52
CA PRO A 126 -23.75 -7.79 1.05
C PRO A 126 -24.36 -6.58 1.77
N ARG A 127 -25.13 -5.77 1.04
CA ARG A 127 -25.92 -4.66 1.60
C ARG A 127 -27.34 -4.74 1.06
N ASP A 128 -28.21 -3.84 1.53
CA ASP A 128 -29.56 -3.73 1.01
C ASP A 128 -29.57 -3.27 -0.46
N GLU A 129 -30.73 -3.41 -1.11
CA GLU A 129 -30.94 -3.04 -2.52
C GLU A 129 -30.67 -1.55 -2.81
N THR A 130 -30.74 -0.68 -1.80
CA THR A 130 -30.56 0.77 -1.98
C THR A 130 -29.08 1.16 -2.03
N LEU A 131 -28.25 0.49 -1.22
CA LEU A 131 -26.81 0.75 -1.14
C LEU A 131 -26.01 -0.07 -2.14
N GLY A 132 -26.47 -1.27 -2.48
CA GLY A 132 -25.77 -2.21 -3.36
C GLY A 132 -24.60 -2.91 -2.69
N ASN A 133 -24.31 -4.13 -3.15
CA ASN A 133 -23.23 -4.95 -2.60
C ASN A 133 -21.85 -4.33 -2.86
N CYS A 134 -20.96 -4.41 -1.86
CA CYS A 134 -19.56 -4.05 -2.03
C CYS A 134 -18.83 -5.17 -2.77
N LEU A 135 -18.15 -4.84 -3.86
CA LEU A 135 -17.46 -5.80 -4.71
C LEU A 135 -15.97 -5.93 -4.35
N ASP A 136 -15.45 -7.15 -4.40
CA ASP A 136 -14.01 -7.39 -4.49
C ASP A 136 -13.62 -7.20 -5.95
N LEU A 137 -13.10 -6.01 -6.26
CA LEU A 137 -12.77 -5.67 -7.62
C LEU A 137 -11.72 -6.63 -8.21
N SER A 138 -10.81 -7.16 -7.40
CA SER A 138 -9.72 -8.04 -7.88
C SER A 138 -10.25 -9.40 -8.32
N LEU A 139 -11.35 -9.86 -7.70
CA LEU A 139 -12.05 -11.09 -8.08
C LEU A 139 -13.01 -10.83 -9.24
N ALA A 140 -13.75 -9.71 -9.20
CA ALA A 140 -14.72 -9.37 -10.24
C ALA A 140 -14.05 -8.98 -11.58
N ILE A 141 -12.90 -8.30 -11.51
CA ILE A 141 -12.09 -7.84 -12.64
C ILE A 141 -10.65 -8.31 -12.41
N PRO A 142 -10.25 -9.46 -13.00
CA PRO A 142 -8.90 -9.99 -12.83
C PRO A 142 -7.84 -8.96 -13.24
N LYS A 143 -6.79 -8.85 -12.40
CA LYS A 143 -5.69 -7.86 -12.55
C LYS A 143 -6.12 -6.41 -12.35
N SER A 144 -7.22 -6.17 -11.64
CA SER A 144 -7.51 -4.84 -11.10
C SER A 144 -6.82 -4.61 -9.76
N SER A 145 -6.69 -3.35 -9.36
CA SER A 145 -6.31 -2.96 -8.00
C SER A 145 -7.06 -1.72 -7.56
N VAL A 146 -7.27 -1.59 -6.24
CA VAL A 146 -7.85 -0.42 -5.60
C VAL A 146 -6.91 0.02 -4.50
N ASN A 147 -6.44 1.26 -4.55
CA ASN A 147 -5.55 1.84 -3.55
C ASN A 147 -6.11 3.19 -3.09
N TYR A 148 -6.16 3.39 -1.78
CA TYR A 148 -6.62 4.65 -1.19
C TYR A 148 -5.48 5.31 -0.44
N ASP A 149 -5.20 6.58 -0.76
CA ASP A 149 -4.34 7.44 0.03
C ASP A 149 -5.19 8.35 0.92
N PRO A 150 -5.22 8.09 2.25
CA PRO A 150 -5.99 8.91 3.19
C PRO A 150 -5.45 10.33 3.35
N SER A 151 -4.20 10.59 2.98
CA SER A 151 -3.57 11.92 3.10
C SER A 151 -4.05 12.86 2.00
N GLU A 152 -4.25 12.31 0.79
CA GLU A 152 -4.76 13.05 -0.37
C GLU A 152 -6.27 12.87 -0.60
N GLN A 153 -6.91 11.98 0.18
CA GLN A 153 -8.29 11.51 -0.07
C GLN A 153 -8.46 11.03 -1.52
N ARG A 154 -7.45 10.32 -2.01
CA ARG A 154 -7.33 9.89 -3.39
C ARG A 154 -7.55 8.39 -3.49
N LEU A 155 -8.46 7.97 -4.37
CA LEU A 155 -8.73 6.56 -4.64
C LEU A 155 -8.28 6.22 -6.07
N ASP A 156 -7.20 5.47 -6.18
CA ASP A 156 -6.69 4.95 -7.45
C ASP A 156 -7.27 3.57 -7.74
N ILE A 157 -7.93 3.45 -8.88
CA ILE A 157 -8.50 2.21 -9.40
C ILE A 157 -7.80 1.87 -10.71
N ASN A 158 -7.06 0.77 -10.73
CA ASN A 158 -6.43 0.28 -11.96
C ASN A 158 -7.22 -0.92 -12.47
N VAL A 159 -7.55 -0.90 -13.76
CA VAL A 159 -8.29 -1.99 -14.42
C VAL A 159 -7.72 -2.24 -15.82
N PRO A 160 -7.76 -3.49 -16.34
CA PRO A 160 -7.34 -3.74 -17.71
C PRO A 160 -8.16 -2.92 -18.72
N GLN A 161 -7.52 -2.43 -19.77
CA GLN A 161 -8.14 -1.54 -20.77
C GLN A 161 -9.39 -2.12 -21.45
N ALA A 162 -9.54 -3.45 -21.49
CA ALA A 162 -10.75 -4.09 -22.01
C ALA A 162 -12.02 -3.76 -21.18
N TRP A 163 -11.86 -3.40 -19.90
CA TRP A 163 -12.92 -3.04 -18.97
C TRP A 163 -13.24 -1.55 -18.96
N VAL A 164 -12.38 -0.70 -19.51
CA VAL A 164 -12.64 0.74 -19.61
C VAL A 164 -13.57 1.02 -20.79
N MET A 165 -14.57 1.87 -20.58
CA MET A 165 -15.46 2.33 -21.65
C MET A 165 -14.76 3.40 -22.51
N LYS A 166 -14.60 3.13 -23.81
CA LYS A 166 -13.79 3.96 -24.74
C LYS A 166 -14.30 5.39 -24.97
N ASN A 167 -15.60 5.66 -24.75
CA ASN A 167 -16.21 6.90 -25.22
C ASN A 167 -16.17 8.05 -24.20
N TYR A 168 -15.54 7.87 -23.03
CA TYR A 168 -15.62 8.85 -21.94
C TYR A 168 -14.38 9.74 -21.78
N GLN A 169 -13.25 9.42 -22.41
CA GLN A 169 -12.00 10.18 -22.25
C GLN A 169 -12.11 11.68 -22.59
N ASN A 170 -13.13 12.09 -23.36
CA ASN A 170 -13.41 13.48 -23.73
C ASN A 170 -14.84 13.93 -23.34
N TYR A 171 -15.55 13.16 -22.50
CA TYR A 171 -16.90 13.48 -22.08
C TYR A 171 -16.84 14.02 -20.65
N VAL A 172 -17.23 15.27 -20.48
CA VAL A 172 -17.51 15.84 -19.15
C VAL A 172 -19.01 15.85 -19.00
N ASP A 173 -19.53 15.24 -17.93
CA ASP A 173 -20.96 15.29 -17.64
C ASP A 173 -21.39 16.76 -17.48
N PRO A 174 -22.32 17.28 -18.31
CA PRO A 174 -22.82 18.64 -18.19
C PRO A 174 -23.43 18.96 -16.82
N SER A 175 -23.84 17.94 -16.05
CA SER A 175 -24.36 18.11 -14.69
C SER A 175 -23.30 18.61 -13.70
N LEU A 176 -22.00 18.41 -13.99
CA LEU A 176 -20.86 18.91 -13.20
C LEU A 176 -20.53 20.39 -13.46
N TRP A 177 -21.21 21.05 -14.41
CA TRP A 177 -20.94 22.44 -14.82
C TRP A 177 -21.80 23.51 -14.13
N GLY A 178 -22.30 23.26 -12.92
CA GLY A 178 -22.87 24.31 -12.06
C GLY A 178 -22.67 23.96 -10.59
N LYS A 179 -22.18 24.85 -9.72
CA LYS A 179 -22.49 26.29 -9.64
C LYS A 179 -21.28 27.05 -9.07
N TRP A 180 -20.71 27.95 -9.87
CA TRP A 180 -20.09 29.15 -9.31
C TRP A 180 -21.21 30.16 -9.11
N HIS A 181 -21.88 30.09 -7.96
CA HIS A 181 -22.75 31.13 -7.42
C HIS A 181 -22.39 31.35 -5.96
#